data_AF-A0A087VLY9-F1
#
_entry.id   AF-A0A087VLY9-F1
#
_cell.length_a   1.000
_cell.length_b   1.000
_cell.length_c   1.000
_cell.angle_alpha   90.00
_cell.angle_beta   90.00
_cell.angle_gamma   90.00
#
_symmetry.space_group_name_H-M   'P 1'
#
loop_
_entity.id
_entity.type
_entity.pdbx_description
1 polymer ?
#
loop_
_entity_poly.entity_id
_entity_poly.type
_entity_poly.pdbx_seq_one_letter_code
_entity_poly.pdbx_strand_id
1 'polypeptide(L)'
;RKPSGRLEVIQLMEVMDSMLEKAGVDKLIRVTGPSQLHNLLELMKAEQNIYNIVFHELIRQVSVDCMERGQLLSKLRQRYVGLLERIPEQMKTLYKKMMAQQLVDKHITGELLYFKESVGQLASELCEVREHDRKVTKEAEKAQEELAAAMQEAKANANKCISLSFPSSNLFEEYRELYELQRARLEEQVLQLARERDIWSSAAYDLALKIIDRKQLTLVRRLHVSGKTLTNVLKHFIVLLASKDTGDLADLQEETEQLRERLGHAGAEMEHSEESSQGKLQIVCSSLNKWLQYFHCSDPTIFRGTAGLLLFFQMLKEDLQQYGGEVHLRKMENLWSAASLQEHWTELGLTVLNRHRDFAGALPPQHAALEEINQRVCELYQQYNIRISGNN
;
A
#
# COMPACT_ATOMS: atom_id res chain seq x y z
N ARG A 1 -62.20 9.06 67.09
CA ARG A 1 -62.83 10.24 67.74
C ARG A 1 -62.55 11.42 66.83
N LYS A 2 -63.58 12.08 66.29
CA LYS A 2 -63.42 13.34 65.54
C LYS A 2 -62.70 14.35 66.44
N PRO A 3 -61.66 15.05 65.96
CA PRO A 3 -61.20 16.23 66.66
C PRO A 3 -62.23 17.33 66.37
N SER A 4 -63.13 17.58 67.31
CA SER A 4 -64.24 18.52 67.12
C SER A 4 -63.89 19.95 67.58
N GLY A 5 -62.67 20.18 68.08
CA GLY A 5 -62.24 21.49 68.59
C GLY A 5 -61.05 22.10 67.84
N ARG A 6 -61.06 23.43 67.68
CA ARG A 6 -59.90 24.23 67.22
C ARG A 6 -58.61 23.93 67.99
N LEU A 7 -58.74 23.51 69.25
CA LEU A 7 -57.63 23.22 70.16
C LEU A 7 -56.91 21.91 69.80
N GLU A 8 -57.62 20.90 69.31
CA GLU A 8 -57.02 19.64 68.84
C GLU A 8 -56.27 19.83 67.50
N VAL A 9 -56.77 20.75 66.65
CA VAL A 9 -56.07 21.12 65.41
C VAL A 9 -54.75 21.84 65.73
N ILE A 10 -54.73 22.73 66.72
CA ILE A 10 -53.50 23.41 67.17
C ILE A 10 -52.50 22.40 67.74
N GLN A 11 -52.95 21.45 68.56
CA GLN A 11 -52.08 20.38 69.08
C GLN A 11 -51.53 19.47 67.97
N LEU A 12 -52.32 19.19 66.93
CA LEU A 12 -51.84 18.44 65.76
C LEU A 12 -50.83 19.24 64.94
N MET A 13 -50.99 20.57 64.84
CA MET A 13 -50.00 21.45 64.21
C MET A 13 -48.69 21.48 65.00
N GLU A 14 -48.72 21.65 66.32
CA GLU A 14 -47.53 21.61 67.18
C GLU A 14 -46.80 20.26 67.12
N VAL A 15 -47.55 19.16 67.05
CA VAL A 15 -47.01 17.81 66.90
C VAL A 15 -46.39 17.61 65.51
N MET A 16 -46.98 18.18 64.46
CA MET A 16 -46.41 18.18 63.11
C MET A 16 -45.11 18.99 63.06
N ASP A 17 -45.07 20.17 63.67
CA ASP A 17 -43.88 21.03 63.74
C ASP A 17 -42.75 20.31 64.50
N SER A 18 -43.06 19.62 65.61
CA SER A 18 -42.08 18.78 66.32
C SER A 18 -41.60 17.58 65.50
N MET A 19 -42.47 16.97 64.68
CA MET A 19 -42.06 15.88 63.77
C MET A 19 -41.17 16.39 62.63
N LEU A 20 -41.43 17.60 62.10
CA LEU A 20 -40.61 18.25 61.09
C LEU A 20 -39.24 18.66 61.64
N GLU A 21 -39.17 19.21 62.85
CA GLU A 21 -37.90 19.50 63.53
C GLU A 21 -37.06 18.22 63.74
N LYS A 22 -37.70 17.12 64.16
CA LYS A 22 -37.04 15.81 64.34
C LYS A 22 -36.60 15.18 63.02
N ALA A 23 -37.31 15.44 61.93
CA ALA A 23 -36.92 15.02 60.58
C ALA A 23 -35.72 15.81 60.03
N GLY A 24 -35.27 16.86 60.73
CA GLY A 24 -34.02 17.57 60.45
C GLY A 24 -34.14 18.64 59.38
N VAL A 25 -35.33 19.23 59.17
CA VAL A 25 -35.61 20.29 58.18
C VAL A 25 -34.60 21.44 58.27
N ASP A 26 -34.21 21.87 59.48
CA ASP A 26 -33.28 22.99 59.68
C ASP A 26 -31.78 22.64 59.59
N LYS A 27 -31.43 21.34 59.66
CA LYS A 27 -30.03 20.89 59.57
C LYS A 27 -29.56 20.70 58.12
N LEU A 28 -30.46 20.82 57.15
CA LEU A 28 -30.24 20.48 55.74
C LEU A 28 -29.34 21.45 54.97
N ILE A 29 -29.10 22.65 55.51
CA ILE A 29 -28.34 23.72 54.83
C ILE A 29 -26.82 23.47 54.84
N ARG A 30 -26.31 22.45 55.57
CA ARG A 30 -24.87 22.22 55.79
C ARG A 30 -24.31 20.88 55.28
N VAL A 31 -24.94 20.23 54.30
CA VAL A 31 -24.37 19.00 53.72
C VAL A 31 -23.23 19.36 52.76
N THR A 32 -21.98 19.23 53.24
CA THR A 32 -20.75 19.39 52.45
C THR A 32 -20.22 18.02 52.03
N GLY A 33 -20.79 17.46 50.98
CA GLY A 33 -20.30 16.26 50.31
C GLY A 33 -19.27 16.56 49.22
N PRO A 34 -18.61 15.51 48.68
CA PRO A 34 -17.48 15.63 47.76
C PRO A 34 -17.83 16.21 46.38
N SER A 35 -19.12 16.31 46.02
CA SER A 35 -19.57 16.95 44.79
C SER A 35 -20.93 17.64 44.99
N GLN A 36 -21.20 18.67 44.19
CA GLN A 36 -22.49 19.38 44.20
C GLN A 36 -23.67 18.43 43.93
N LEU A 37 -23.47 17.40 43.12
CA LEU A 37 -24.49 16.40 42.79
C LEU A 37 -24.76 15.46 43.98
N HIS A 38 -23.74 15.09 44.75
CA HIS A 38 -23.91 14.33 45.98
C HIS A 38 -24.71 15.12 47.03
N ASN A 39 -24.45 16.43 47.14
CA ASN A 39 -25.20 17.30 48.05
C ASN A 39 -26.68 17.37 47.65
N LEU A 40 -26.98 17.44 46.35
CA LEU A 40 -28.37 17.44 45.87
C LEU A 40 -29.08 16.12 46.13
N LEU A 41 -28.39 14.98 46.00
CA LEU A 41 -28.97 13.67 46.31
C LEU A 41 -29.32 13.51 47.79
N GLU A 42 -28.45 13.97 48.70
CA GLU A 42 -28.74 13.97 50.13
C GLU A 42 -29.89 14.92 50.50
N LEU A 43 -29.94 16.10 49.86
CA LEU A 43 -31.05 17.04 50.01
C LEU A 43 -32.39 16.40 49.58
N MET A 44 -32.43 15.78 48.39
CA MET A 44 -33.63 15.11 47.89
C MET A 44 -34.10 13.97 48.80
N LYS A 45 -33.16 13.22 49.40
CA LYS A 45 -33.48 12.13 50.32
C LYS A 45 -34.16 12.63 51.59
N ALA A 46 -33.70 13.76 52.11
CA ALA A 46 -34.32 14.38 53.28
C ALA A 46 -35.69 15.00 52.97
N GLU A 47 -35.84 15.69 51.84
CA GLU A 47 -37.14 16.18 51.35
C GLU A 47 -38.15 15.04 51.16
N GLN A 48 -37.71 13.91 50.60
CA GLN A 48 -38.55 12.72 50.44
C GLN A 48 -38.94 12.11 51.80
N ASN A 49 -38.07 12.16 52.82
CA ASN A 49 -38.40 11.72 54.17
C ASN A 49 -39.46 12.61 54.82
N ILE A 50 -39.34 13.93 54.67
CA ILE A 50 -40.33 14.90 55.15
C ILE A 50 -41.68 14.64 54.47
N TYR A 51 -41.68 14.55 53.15
CA TYR A 51 -42.87 14.20 52.35
C TYR A 51 -43.52 12.90 52.84
N ASN A 52 -42.73 11.86 53.09
CA ASN A 52 -43.24 10.58 53.57
C ASN A 52 -43.91 10.68 54.94
N ILE A 53 -43.29 11.39 55.89
CA ILE A 53 -43.82 11.57 57.25
C ILE A 53 -45.16 12.33 57.20
N VAL A 54 -45.20 13.46 56.50
CA VAL A 54 -46.41 14.29 56.38
C VAL A 54 -47.54 13.52 55.69
N PHE A 55 -47.28 12.87 54.56
CA PHE A 55 -48.33 12.12 53.86
C PHE A 55 -48.80 10.86 54.61
N HIS A 56 -47.92 10.19 55.36
CA HIS A 56 -48.35 9.09 56.24
C HIS A 56 -49.34 9.58 57.29
N GLU A 57 -49.06 10.73 57.91
CA GLU A 57 -49.91 11.29 58.95
C GLU A 57 -51.24 11.84 58.39
N LEU A 58 -51.22 12.51 57.25
CA LEU A 58 -52.43 12.97 56.56
C LEU A 58 -53.35 11.80 56.17
N ILE A 59 -52.79 10.71 55.62
CA ILE A 59 -53.57 9.51 55.29
C ILE A 59 -54.18 8.91 56.55
N ARG A 60 -53.42 8.83 57.65
CA ARG A 60 -53.90 8.32 58.94
C ARG A 60 -55.08 9.13 59.44
N GLN A 61 -54.97 10.45 59.46
CA GLN A 61 -56.04 11.35 59.92
C GLN A 61 -57.30 11.25 59.05
N VAL A 62 -57.16 11.29 57.72
CA VAL A 62 -58.30 11.19 56.78
C VAL A 62 -58.96 9.81 56.84
N SER A 63 -58.20 8.75 57.07
CA SER A 63 -58.73 7.38 57.20
C SER A 63 -59.59 7.19 58.46
N VAL A 64 -59.32 7.95 59.53
CA VAL A 64 -60.12 7.92 60.76
C VAL A 64 -61.52 8.49 60.54
N ASP A 65 -61.66 9.49 59.65
CA ASP A 65 -62.96 10.10 59.32
C ASP A 65 -63.68 9.37 58.18
N CYS A 66 -62.96 8.95 57.13
CA CYS A 66 -63.50 8.21 56.00
C CYS A 66 -62.42 7.31 55.37
N MET A 67 -62.55 6.01 55.59
CA MET A 67 -61.60 5.01 55.09
C MET A 67 -61.40 5.07 53.57
N GLU A 68 -62.47 5.27 52.79
CA GLU A 68 -62.40 5.31 51.31
C GLU A 68 -61.54 6.49 50.80
N ARG A 69 -61.66 7.66 51.43
CA ARG A 69 -60.82 8.83 51.11
C ARG A 69 -59.36 8.60 51.51
N GLY A 70 -59.13 7.95 52.64
CA GLY A 70 -57.80 7.51 53.07
C GLY A 70 -57.16 6.54 52.08
N GLN A 71 -57.93 5.57 51.57
CA GLN A 71 -57.47 4.64 50.52
C GLN A 71 -57.13 5.35 49.21
N LEU A 72 -57.91 6.36 48.81
CA LEU A 72 -57.61 7.16 47.62
C LEU A 72 -56.28 7.93 47.77
N LEU A 73 -56.05 8.56 48.92
CA LEU A 73 -54.79 9.27 49.22
C LEU A 73 -53.60 8.30 49.29
N SER A 74 -53.81 7.09 49.82
CA SER A 74 -52.79 6.04 49.81
C SER A 74 -52.40 5.62 48.39
N LYS A 75 -53.40 5.40 47.51
CA LYS A 75 -53.16 5.11 46.08
C LYS A 75 -52.46 6.27 45.37
N LEU A 76 -52.83 7.52 45.68
CA LEU A 76 -52.19 8.70 45.13
C LEU A 76 -50.72 8.78 45.55
N ARG A 77 -50.45 8.63 46.84
CA ARG A 77 -49.11 8.62 47.39
C ARG A 77 -48.25 7.52 46.77
N GLN A 78 -48.76 6.30 46.64
CA GLN A 78 -48.03 5.20 46.01
C GLN A 78 -47.59 5.56 44.57
N ARG A 79 -48.44 6.23 43.78
CA ARG A 79 -48.06 6.70 42.45
C ARG A 79 -46.97 7.78 42.49
N TYR A 80 -47.07 8.74 43.41
CA TYR A 80 -46.07 9.81 43.52
C TYR A 80 -44.73 9.34 44.08
N VAL A 81 -44.72 8.42 45.05
CA VAL A 81 -43.49 7.80 45.56
C VAL A 81 -42.73 7.11 44.43
N GLY A 82 -43.43 6.32 43.60
CA GLY A 82 -42.81 5.68 42.44
C GLY A 82 -42.32 6.65 41.36
N LEU A 83 -42.81 7.89 41.32
CA LEU A 83 -42.28 8.95 40.45
C LEU A 83 -41.05 9.62 41.08
N LEU A 84 -41.12 9.93 42.38
CA LEU A 84 -40.03 10.56 43.14
C LEU A 84 -38.80 9.65 43.26
N GLU A 85 -38.97 8.33 43.36
CA GLU A 85 -37.87 7.36 43.40
C GLU A 85 -37.09 7.28 42.07
N ARG A 86 -37.72 7.62 40.93
CA ARG A 86 -37.05 7.57 39.62
C ARG A 86 -36.01 8.68 39.46
N ILE A 87 -36.21 9.83 40.10
CA ILE A 87 -35.35 11.01 39.91
C ILE A 87 -33.94 10.76 40.49
N PRO A 88 -33.78 10.29 41.75
CA PRO A 88 -32.47 9.93 42.29
C PRO A 88 -31.76 8.83 41.47
N GLU A 89 -32.50 7.84 40.95
CA GLU A 89 -31.90 6.77 40.15
C GLU A 89 -31.40 7.25 38.78
N GLN A 90 -32.15 8.15 38.13
CA GLN A 90 -31.68 8.84 36.92
C GLN A 90 -30.45 9.70 37.22
N MET A 91 -30.44 10.41 38.34
CA MET A 91 -29.33 11.27 38.72
C MET A 91 -28.05 10.48 39.07
N LYS A 92 -28.17 9.34 39.76
CA LYS A 92 -27.05 8.40 39.97
C LYS A 92 -26.50 7.87 38.65
N THR A 93 -27.38 7.57 37.69
CA THR A 93 -26.97 7.08 36.37
C THR A 93 -26.22 8.16 35.59
N LEU A 94 -26.71 9.41 35.62
CA LEU A 94 -26.01 10.55 35.02
C LEU A 94 -24.65 10.80 35.67
N TYR A 95 -24.56 10.69 36.99
CA TYR A 95 -23.28 10.82 37.70
C TYR A 95 -22.26 9.77 37.27
N LYS A 96 -22.66 8.50 37.18
CA LYS A 96 -21.79 7.42 36.70
C LYS A 96 -21.28 7.70 35.28
N LYS A 97 -22.16 8.17 34.38
CA LYS A 97 -21.79 8.55 33.01
C LYS A 97 -20.81 9.74 33.00
N MET A 98 -21.06 10.76 33.81
CA MET A 98 -20.19 11.94 33.92
C MET A 98 -18.80 11.58 34.45
N MET A 99 -18.72 10.71 35.47
CA MET A 99 -17.44 10.23 35.99
C MET A 99 -16.67 9.39 34.96
N ALA A 100 -17.37 8.52 34.24
CA ALA A 100 -16.76 7.76 33.14
C ALA A 100 -16.22 8.68 32.04
N GLN A 101 -17.00 9.70 31.66
CA GLN A 101 -16.57 10.72 30.69
C GLN A 101 -15.31 11.46 31.16
N GLN A 102 -15.30 11.94 32.42
CA GLN A 102 -14.14 12.63 32.97
C GLN A 102 -12.87 11.76 33.02
N LEU A 103 -13.00 10.45 33.27
CA LEU A 103 -11.87 9.53 33.23
C LEU A 103 -11.32 9.37 31.80
N VAL A 104 -12.21 9.22 30.82
CA VAL A 104 -11.84 9.13 29.40
C VAL A 104 -11.18 10.44 28.95
N ASP A 105 -11.74 11.59 29.28
CA ASP A 105 -11.17 12.90 28.92
C ASP A 105 -9.77 13.10 29.49
N LYS A 106 -9.54 12.68 30.75
CA LYS A 106 -8.20 12.70 31.38
C LYS A 106 -7.22 11.79 30.65
N HIS A 107 -7.63 10.57 30.29
CA HIS A 107 -6.79 9.64 29.55
C HIS A 107 -6.43 10.18 28.17
N ILE A 108 -7.41 10.67 27.40
CA ILE A 108 -7.18 11.26 26.07
C ILE A 108 -6.23 12.46 26.17
N THR A 109 -6.42 13.33 27.17
CA THR A 109 -5.53 14.47 27.38
C THR A 109 -4.09 14.02 27.69
N GLY A 110 -3.93 12.95 28.47
CA GLY A 110 -2.62 12.35 28.74
C GLY A 110 -1.94 11.82 27.47
N GLU A 111 -2.67 11.01 26.69
CA GLU A 111 -2.17 10.47 25.41
C GLU A 111 -1.79 11.57 24.41
N LEU A 112 -2.56 12.66 24.34
CA LEU A 112 -2.24 13.80 23.49
C LEU A 112 -0.95 14.51 23.91
N LEU A 113 -0.68 14.61 25.21
CA LEU A 113 0.58 15.17 25.70
C LEU A 113 1.77 14.27 25.35
N TYR A 114 1.67 12.95 25.56
CA TYR A 114 2.70 11.99 25.17
C TYR A 114 2.94 11.97 23.65
N PHE A 115 1.87 12.05 22.85
CA PHE A 115 1.98 12.15 21.40
C PHE A 115 2.72 13.42 20.99
N LYS A 116 2.38 14.57 21.59
CA LYS A 116 3.05 15.85 21.35
C LYS A 116 4.55 15.78 21.70
N GLU A 117 4.90 15.17 22.82
CA GLU A 117 6.30 14.99 23.23
C GLU A 117 7.06 14.08 22.26
N SER A 118 6.47 12.94 21.87
CA SER A 118 7.04 12.02 20.88
C SER A 118 7.27 12.69 19.53
N VAL A 119 6.29 13.46 19.04
CA VAL A 119 6.43 14.23 17.80
C VAL A 119 7.52 15.29 17.93
N GLY A 120 7.63 15.93 19.09
CA GLY A 120 8.72 16.87 19.39
C GLY A 120 10.10 16.24 19.32
N GLN A 121 10.27 15.05 19.91
CA GLN A 121 11.51 14.28 19.86
C GLN A 121 11.87 13.86 18.43
N LEU A 122 10.92 13.32 17.68
CA LEU A 122 11.11 12.97 16.27
C LEU A 122 11.49 14.19 15.41
N ALA A 123 10.92 15.35 15.69
CA ALA A 123 11.26 16.58 14.98
C ALA A 123 12.69 17.05 15.28
N SER A 124 13.16 16.93 16.54
CA SER A 124 14.55 17.21 16.88
C SER A 124 15.53 16.22 16.26
N GLU A 125 15.24 14.92 16.31
CA GLU A 125 16.05 13.88 15.68
C GLU A 125 16.17 14.11 14.16
N LEU A 126 15.07 14.49 13.50
CA LEU A 126 15.09 14.82 12.08
C LEU A 126 15.98 16.04 11.77
N CYS A 127 16.02 17.05 12.65
CA CYS A 127 16.91 18.19 12.49
C CYS A 127 18.38 17.76 12.64
N GLU A 128 18.70 16.93 13.65
CA GLU A 128 20.05 16.39 13.85
C GLU A 128 20.53 15.55 12.66
N VAL A 129 19.67 14.67 12.14
CA VAL A 129 19.97 13.85 10.96
C VAL A 129 20.24 14.72 9.74
N ARG A 130 19.43 15.76 9.50
CA ARG A 130 19.65 16.71 8.39
C ARG A 130 20.96 17.47 8.54
N GLU A 131 21.32 17.88 9.75
CA GLU A 131 22.59 18.54 9.99
C GLU A 131 23.79 17.60 9.78
N HIS A 132 23.65 16.34 10.22
CA HIS A 132 24.67 15.33 10.00
C HIS A 132 24.84 15.03 8.50
N ASP A 133 23.75 14.84 7.77
CA ASP A 133 23.75 14.61 6.32
C ASP A 133 24.45 15.76 5.57
N ARG A 134 24.18 17.01 5.97
CA ARG A 134 24.88 18.19 5.43
C ARG A 134 26.38 18.20 5.77
N LYS A 135 26.80 17.65 6.91
CA LYS A 135 28.23 17.55 7.28
C LYS A 135 28.90 16.44 6.48
N VAL A 136 28.27 15.26 6.41
CA VAL A 136 28.77 14.09 5.65
C VAL A 136 28.90 14.41 4.17
N THR A 137 27.92 15.09 3.58
CA THR A 137 28.01 15.54 2.17
C THR A 137 29.19 16.47 1.93
N LYS A 138 29.43 17.44 2.82
CA LYS A 138 30.61 18.32 2.73
C LYS A 138 31.94 17.59 2.91
N GLU A 139 31.99 16.64 3.83
CA GLU A 139 33.17 15.81 4.04
C GLU A 139 33.43 14.89 2.84
N ALA A 140 32.38 14.35 2.23
CA ALA A 140 32.45 13.55 1.01
C ALA A 140 32.91 14.39 -0.20
N GLU A 141 32.37 15.60 -0.37
CA GLU A 141 32.82 16.55 -1.40
C GLU A 141 34.30 16.88 -1.22
N LYS A 142 34.72 17.20 0.02
CA LYS A 142 36.12 17.47 0.33
C LYS A 142 37.03 16.27 0.08
N ALA A 143 36.61 15.07 0.48
CA ALA A 143 37.34 13.84 0.22
C ALA A 143 37.44 13.54 -1.28
N GLN A 144 36.39 13.86 -2.04
CA GLN A 144 36.40 13.74 -3.51
C GLN A 144 37.36 14.74 -4.16
N GLU A 145 37.40 15.99 -3.69
CA GLU A 145 38.38 16.98 -4.14
C GLU A 145 39.81 16.56 -3.81
N GLU A 146 40.07 16.11 -2.58
CA GLU A 146 41.37 15.60 -2.13
C GLU A 146 41.80 14.37 -2.94
N LEU A 147 40.89 13.44 -3.21
CA LEU A 147 41.14 12.26 -4.06
C LEU A 147 41.42 12.67 -5.51
N ALA A 148 40.68 13.62 -6.06
CA ALA A 148 40.91 14.10 -7.42
C ALA A 148 42.28 14.79 -7.54
N ALA A 149 42.67 15.58 -6.54
CA ALA A 149 43.99 16.19 -6.46
C ALA A 149 45.09 15.12 -6.36
N ALA A 150 44.94 14.15 -5.45
CA ALA A 150 45.88 13.04 -5.29
C ALA A 150 45.96 12.17 -6.56
N MET A 151 44.85 11.98 -7.28
CA MET A 151 44.83 11.23 -8.54
C MET A 151 45.53 11.99 -9.67
N GLN A 152 45.36 13.31 -9.74
CA GLN A 152 46.10 14.14 -10.69
C GLN A 152 47.59 14.16 -10.38
N GLU A 153 47.97 14.26 -9.10
CA GLU A 153 49.36 14.18 -8.66
C GLU A 153 49.95 12.79 -8.92
N ALA A 154 49.22 11.72 -8.61
CA ALA A 154 49.63 10.35 -8.92
C ALA A 154 49.73 10.12 -10.43
N LYS A 155 48.86 10.71 -11.25
CA LYS A 155 48.94 10.66 -12.72
C LYS A 155 50.12 11.47 -13.25
N ALA A 156 50.41 12.64 -12.68
CA ALA A 156 51.58 13.44 -13.02
C ALA A 156 52.88 12.74 -12.61
N ASN A 157 52.91 12.15 -11.42
CA ASN A 157 54.02 11.35 -10.91
C ASN A 157 54.18 10.04 -11.68
N ALA A 158 53.09 9.36 -12.07
CA ALA A 158 53.12 8.19 -12.93
C ALA A 158 53.60 8.55 -14.33
N ASN A 159 53.16 9.67 -14.93
CA ASN A 159 53.67 10.16 -16.21
C ASN A 159 55.16 10.55 -16.13
N LYS A 160 55.59 11.11 -15.00
CA LYS A 160 57.00 11.40 -14.69
C LYS A 160 57.82 10.12 -14.44
N CYS A 161 57.22 9.09 -13.86
CA CYS A 161 57.82 7.77 -13.64
C CYS A 161 57.86 6.93 -14.93
N ILE A 162 56.88 7.09 -15.83
CA ILE A 162 56.90 6.53 -17.19
C ILE A 162 58.03 7.15 -18.01
N SER A 163 58.41 8.40 -17.74
CA SER A 163 59.59 9.03 -18.35
C SER A 163 60.94 8.62 -17.73
N LEU A 164 60.94 7.88 -16.62
CA LEU A 164 62.13 7.42 -15.90
C LEU A 164 61.90 6.02 -15.30
N SER A 165 61.94 4.98 -16.15
CA SER A 165 62.17 3.55 -15.83
C SER A 165 61.28 2.86 -14.76
N PHE A 166 60.83 1.64 -15.06
CA PHE A 166 60.34 0.62 -14.10
C PHE A 166 61.09 0.64 -12.73
N PRO A 167 60.47 0.34 -11.55
CA PRO A 167 59.29 -0.52 -11.33
C PRO A 167 58.26 0.07 -10.33
N SER A 168 57.13 0.59 -10.83
CA SER A 168 56.04 1.10 -9.98
C SER A 168 54.83 0.15 -9.87
N SER A 169 54.89 -1.06 -10.45
CA SER A 169 53.84 -2.06 -10.24
C SER A 169 53.91 -2.67 -8.84
N ASN A 170 55.11 -2.89 -8.29
CA ASN A 170 55.29 -3.59 -7.00
C ASN A 170 54.63 -2.86 -5.81
N LEU A 171 54.75 -1.53 -5.71
CA LEU A 171 54.18 -0.79 -4.58
C LEU A 171 52.64 -0.78 -4.58
N PHE A 172 52.03 -0.63 -5.77
CA PHE A 172 50.57 -0.68 -5.92
C PHE A 172 50.03 -2.08 -5.68
N GLU A 173 50.79 -3.11 -6.07
CA GLU A 173 50.47 -4.52 -5.85
C GLU A 173 50.56 -4.86 -4.35
N GLU A 174 51.61 -4.42 -3.66
CA GLU A 174 51.76 -4.55 -2.19
C GLU A 174 50.62 -3.84 -1.41
N TYR A 175 50.23 -2.62 -1.81
CA TYR A 175 49.11 -1.92 -1.17
C TYR A 175 47.77 -2.64 -1.40
N ARG A 176 47.57 -3.15 -2.62
CA ARG A 176 46.38 -3.95 -2.96
C ARG A 176 46.32 -5.23 -2.15
N GLU A 177 47.43 -5.96 -2.03
CA GLU A 177 47.54 -7.17 -1.20
C GLU A 177 47.22 -6.88 0.27
N LEU A 178 47.74 -5.77 0.82
CA LEU A 178 47.43 -5.36 2.20
C LEU A 178 45.95 -5.01 2.40
N TYR A 179 45.34 -4.32 1.44
CA TYR A 179 43.91 -4.01 1.47
C TYR A 179 43.04 -5.28 1.36
N GLU A 180 43.39 -6.18 0.43
CA GLU A 180 42.70 -7.47 0.28
C GLU A 180 42.83 -8.32 1.55
N LEU A 181 43.99 -8.33 2.21
CA LEU A 181 44.21 -9.04 3.47
C LEU A 181 43.41 -8.44 4.65
N GLN A 182 43.32 -7.11 4.73
CA GLN A 182 42.49 -6.43 5.71
C GLN A 182 41.01 -6.70 5.47
N ARG A 183 40.56 -6.65 4.21
CA ARG A 183 39.19 -6.97 3.83
C ARG A 183 38.83 -8.41 4.19
N ALA A 184 39.69 -9.38 3.85
CA ALA A 184 39.48 -10.78 4.19
C ALA A 184 39.35 -10.99 5.71
N ARG A 185 40.19 -10.33 6.51
CA ARG A 185 40.11 -10.39 7.97
C ARG A 185 38.79 -9.82 8.51
N LEU A 186 38.34 -8.69 7.97
CA LEU A 186 37.06 -8.09 8.37
C LEU A 186 35.87 -8.95 7.96
N GLU A 187 35.89 -9.51 6.75
CA GLU A 187 34.87 -10.45 6.28
C GLU A 187 34.81 -11.70 7.18
N GLU A 188 35.97 -12.23 7.59
CA GLU A 188 36.02 -13.36 8.53
C GLU A 188 35.46 -12.99 9.91
N GLN A 189 35.80 -11.81 10.45
CA GLN A 189 35.24 -11.34 11.72
C GLN A 189 33.73 -11.15 11.66
N VAL A 190 33.21 -10.58 10.57
CA VAL A 190 31.76 -10.43 10.35
C VAL A 190 31.08 -11.80 10.31
N LEU A 191 31.68 -12.78 9.64
CA LEU A 191 31.16 -14.15 9.59
C LEU A 191 31.18 -14.82 10.98
N GLN A 192 32.23 -14.63 11.76
CA GLN A 192 32.31 -15.14 13.14
C GLN A 192 31.24 -14.51 14.03
N LEU A 193 31.10 -13.19 14.01
CA LEU A 193 30.07 -12.47 14.77
C LEU A 193 28.65 -12.88 14.34
N ALA A 194 28.42 -13.10 13.04
CA ALA A 194 27.14 -13.61 12.56
C ALA A 194 26.83 -15.00 13.11
N ARG A 195 27.81 -15.92 13.14
CA ARG A 195 27.67 -17.25 13.73
C ARG A 195 27.39 -17.18 15.23
N GLU A 196 28.14 -16.36 15.96
CA GLU A 196 27.93 -16.18 17.40
C GLU A 196 26.53 -15.64 17.69
N ARG A 197 26.10 -14.60 16.96
CA ARG A 197 24.73 -14.06 17.06
C ARG A 197 23.70 -15.16 16.82
N ASP A 198 23.88 -15.98 15.80
CA ASP A 198 22.92 -17.04 15.48
C ASP A 198 22.86 -18.09 16.59
N ILE A 199 24.00 -18.49 17.16
CA ILE A 199 24.07 -19.40 18.32
C ILE A 199 23.41 -18.78 19.56
N TRP A 200 23.69 -17.51 19.87
CA TRP A 200 23.08 -16.82 21.02
C TRP A 200 21.58 -16.67 20.84
N SER A 201 21.14 -16.34 19.62
CA SER A 201 19.72 -16.23 19.30
C SER A 201 19.01 -17.57 19.46
N SER A 202 19.57 -18.67 18.93
CA SER A 202 18.97 -20.00 19.05
C SER A 202 18.92 -20.47 20.51
N ALA A 203 19.99 -20.26 21.27
CA ALA A 203 20.04 -20.59 22.70
C ALA A 203 18.98 -19.80 23.50
N ALA A 204 18.81 -18.50 23.22
CA ALA A 204 17.79 -17.67 23.83
C ALA A 204 16.36 -18.15 23.46
N TYR A 205 16.12 -18.50 22.20
CA TYR A 205 14.85 -19.08 21.76
C TYR A 205 14.55 -20.40 22.46
N ASP A 206 15.52 -21.32 22.55
CA ASP A 206 15.36 -22.60 23.23
C ASP A 206 15.08 -22.43 24.72
N LEU A 207 15.74 -21.47 25.37
CA LEU A 207 15.47 -21.13 26.76
C LEU A 207 14.04 -20.59 26.93
N ALA A 208 13.61 -19.69 26.05
CA ALA A 208 12.25 -19.14 26.06
C ALA A 208 11.21 -20.26 25.91
N LEU A 209 11.40 -21.20 24.98
CA LEU A 209 10.54 -22.38 24.82
C LEU A 209 10.49 -23.24 26.10
N LYS A 210 11.64 -23.50 26.73
CA LYS A 210 11.70 -24.23 28.02
C LYS A 210 10.96 -23.51 29.15
N ILE A 211 11.04 -22.18 29.22
CA ILE A 211 10.32 -21.37 30.22
C ILE A 211 8.81 -21.44 29.98
N ILE A 212 8.39 -21.24 28.74
CA ILE A 212 6.99 -21.36 28.29
C ILE A 212 6.43 -22.74 28.69
N ASP A 213 7.24 -23.79 28.53
CA ASP A 213 6.87 -25.15 28.85
C ASP A 213 6.73 -25.41 30.35
N ARG A 214 7.72 -24.99 31.13
CA ARG A 214 7.72 -25.15 32.60
C ARG A 214 6.62 -24.34 33.28
N LYS A 215 6.31 -23.15 32.76
CA LYS A 215 5.30 -22.24 33.31
C LYS A 215 3.90 -22.45 32.74
N GLN A 216 3.72 -23.45 31.87
CA GLN A 216 2.45 -23.76 31.21
C GLN A 216 1.77 -22.54 30.58
N LEU A 217 2.55 -21.68 29.90
CA LEU A 217 2.04 -20.49 29.24
C LEU A 217 1.30 -20.87 27.94
N THR A 218 0.07 -21.34 28.09
CA THR A 218 -0.76 -21.90 26.99
C THR A 218 -0.99 -20.92 25.85
N LEU A 219 -1.16 -19.62 26.15
CA LEU A 219 -1.36 -18.59 25.13
C LEU A 219 -0.10 -18.38 24.27
N VAL A 220 1.07 -18.32 24.89
CA VAL A 220 2.35 -18.15 24.18
C VAL A 220 2.68 -19.38 23.34
N ARG A 221 2.40 -20.59 23.86
CA ARG A 221 2.52 -21.84 23.07
C ARG A 221 1.63 -21.82 21.82
N ARG A 222 0.36 -21.44 21.96
CA ARG A 222 -0.57 -21.34 20.83
C ARG A 222 -0.10 -20.30 19.81
N LEU A 223 0.36 -19.15 20.29
CA LEU A 223 0.91 -18.10 19.43
C LEU A 223 2.15 -18.59 18.67
N HIS A 224 3.10 -19.25 19.34
CA HIS A 224 4.30 -19.79 18.70
C HIS A 224 3.97 -20.83 17.62
N VAL A 225 3.07 -21.78 17.93
CA VAL A 225 2.62 -22.77 16.94
C VAL A 225 1.94 -22.09 15.75
N SER A 226 1.05 -21.12 16.01
CA SER A 226 0.36 -20.37 14.94
C SER A 226 1.33 -19.57 14.07
N GLY A 227 2.34 -18.94 14.67
CA GLY A 227 3.40 -18.23 13.95
C GLY A 227 4.22 -19.18 13.09
N LYS A 228 4.62 -20.34 13.64
CA LYS A 228 5.34 -21.37 12.89
C LYS A 228 4.51 -21.90 11.71
N THR A 229 3.22 -22.19 11.92
CA THR A 229 2.34 -22.62 10.82
C THR A 229 2.19 -21.54 9.76
N LEU A 230 2.04 -20.27 10.15
CA LEU A 230 1.95 -19.15 9.22
C LEU A 230 3.24 -18.99 8.41
N THR A 231 4.42 -19.07 9.05
CA THR A 231 5.70 -19.02 8.34
C THR A 231 5.89 -20.18 7.37
N ASN A 232 5.45 -21.38 7.72
CA ASN A 232 5.52 -22.53 6.81
C ASN A 232 4.59 -22.36 5.62
N VAL A 233 3.35 -21.93 5.84
CA VAL A 233 2.38 -21.65 4.79
C VAL A 233 2.88 -20.55 3.86
N LEU A 234 3.44 -19.46 4.41
CA LEU A 234 4.05 -18.38 3.62
C LEU A 234 5.22 -18.89 2.78
N LYS A 235 6.11 -19.73 3.34
CA LYS A 235 7.19 -20.36 2.56
C LYS A 235 6.65 -21.18 1.39
N HIS A 236 5.59 -21.96 1.59
CA HIS A 236 4.96 -22.70 0.51
C HIS A 236 4.38 -21.77 -0.57
N PHE A 237 3.72 -20.68 -0.19
CA PHE A 237 3.22 -19.69 -1.16
C PHE A 237 4.34 -19.00 -1.92
N ILE A 238 5.44 -18.63 -1.26
CA ILE A 238 6.61 -18.03 -1.92
C ILE A 238 7.19 -18.99 -2.97
N VAL A 239 7.36 -20.27 -2.63
CA VAL A 239 7.86 -21.28 -3.57
C VAL A 239 6.88 -21.50 -4.72
N LEU A 240 5.57 -21.56 -4.42
CA LEU A 240 4.54 -21.75 -5.44
C LEU A 240 4.49 -20.57 -6.42
N LEU A 241 4.51 -19.34 -5.91
CA LEU A 241 4.58 -18.12 -6.73
C LEU A 241 5.86 -18.12 -7.58
N ALA A 242 7.02 -18.35 -6.97
CA ALA A 242 8.28 -18.40 -7.71
C ALA A 242 8.27 -19.46 -8.81
N SER A 243 7.69 -20.64 -8.55
CA SER A 243 7.56 -21.68 -9.57
C SER A 243 6.61 -21.28 -10.70
N LYS A 244 5.51 -20.59 -10.39
CA LYS A 244 4.56 -20.09 -11.39
C LYS A 244 5.17 -18.97 -12.22
N ASP A 245 5.86 -18.03 -11.59
CA ASP A 245 6.54 -16.93 -12.27
C ASP A 245 7.67 -17.45 -13.16
N THR A 246 8.41 -18.47 -12.73
CA THR A 246 9.43 -19.13 -13.56
C THR A 246 8.82 -19.81 -14.78
N GLY A 247 7.65 -20.46 -14.63
CA GLY A 247 6.92 -21.06 -15.75
C GLY A 247 6.45 -20.01 -16.75
N ASP A 248 5.76 -18.96 -16.27
CA ASP A 248 5.24 -17.91 -17.14
C ASP A 248 6.35 -17.10 -17.81
N LEU A 249 7.51 -16.92 -17.16
CA LEU A 249 8.69 -16.32 -17.79
C LEU A 249 9.28 -17.20 -18.90
N ALA A 250 9.27 -18.52 -18.73
CA ALA A 250 9.70 -19.45 -19.78
C ALA A 250 8.76 -19.38 -21.00
N ASP A 251 7.45 -19.37 -20.75
CA ASP A 251 6.42 -19.22 -21.80
C ASP A 251 6.58 -17.87 -22.52
N LEU A 252 6.75 -16.75 -21.79
CA LEU A 252 7.03 -15.44 -22.37
C LEU A 252 8.30 -15.44 -23.22
N GLN A 253 9.36 -16.11 -22.77
CA GLN A 253 10.61 -16.20 -23.51
C GLN A 253 10.43 -17.00 -24.81
N GLU A 254 9.70 -18.12 -24.77
CA GLU A 254 9.38 -18.93 -25.94
C GLU A 254 8.55 -18.12 -26.95
N GLU A 255 7.50 -17.44 -26.51
CA GLU A 255 6.68 -16.59 -27.38
C GLU A 255 7.48 -15.41 -27.97
N THR A 256 8.37 -14.80 -27.20
CA THR A 256 9.25 -13.74 -27.71
C THR A 256 10.13 -14.27 -28.85
N GLU A 257 10.65 -15.48 -28.71
CA GLU A 257 11.46 -16.14 -29.74
C GLU A 257 10.62 -16.45 -30.99
N GLN A 258 9.44 -17.05 -30.80
CA GLN A 258 8.52 -17.34 -31.92
C GLN A 258 8.08 -16.06 -32.65
N LEU A 259 7.80 -14.98 -31.92
CA LEU A 259 7.45 -13.69 -32.51
C LEU A 259 8.61 -13.14 -33.33
N ARG A 260 9.84 -13.22 -32.79
CA ARG A 260 11.07 -12.79 -33.48
C ARG A 260 11.29 -13.57 -34.77
N GLU A 261 11.15 -14.89 -34.75
CA GLU A 261 11.29 -15.73 -35.94
C GLU A 261 10.23 -15.41 -37.00
N ARG A 262 8.95 -15.30 -36.61
CA ARG A 262 7.85 -15.00 -37.55
C ARG A 262 7.98 -13.61 -38.17
N LEU A 263 8.29 -12.60 -37.36
CA LEU A 263 8.49 -11.24 -37.86
C LEU A 263 9.77 -11.12 -38.69
N GLY A 264 10.84 -11.83 -38.34
CA GLY A 264 12.07 -11.88 -39.12
C GLY A 264 11.85 -12.54 -40.49
N HIS A 265 11.09 -13.63 -40.53
CA HIS A 265 10.71 -14.29 -41.78
C HIS A 265 9.82 -13.40 -42.65
N ALA A 266 8.77 -12.81 -42.06
CA ALA A 266 7.89 -11.87 -42.78
C ALA A 266 8.65 -10.66 -43.33
N GLY A 267 9.57 -10.09 -42.54
CA GLY A 267 10.44 -9.00 -42.97
C GLY A 267 11.31 -9.38 -44.16
N ALA A 268 12.00 -10.51 -44.10
CA ALA A 268 12.84 -11.00 -45.20
C ALA A 268 12.03 -11.34 -46.47
N GLU A 269 10.85 -11.96 -46.33
CA GLU A 269 9.95 -12.21 -47.46
C GLU A 269 9.49 -10.90 -48.12
N MET A 270 9.26 -9.86 -47.32
CA MET A 270 8.84 -8.55 -47.81
C MET A 270 9.98 -7.82 -48.52
N GLU A 271 11.17 -7.75 -47.91
CA GLU A 271 12.37 -7.18 -48.54
C GLU A 271 12.69 -7.87 -49.87
N HIS A 272 12.69 -9.20 -49.91
CA HIS A 272 12.90 -9.94 -51.15
C HIS A 272 11.83 -9.66 -52.20
N SER A 273 10.56 -9.50 -51.81
CA SER A 273 9.51 -9.12 -52.75
C SER A 273 9.68 -7.70 -53.28
N GLU A 274 10.01 -6.74 -52.41
CA GLU A 274 10.24 -5.33 -52.78
C GLU A 274 11.46 -5.21 -53.72
N GLU A 275 12.58 -5.86 -53.41
CA GLU A 275 13.78 -5.89 -54.27
C GLU A 275 13.51 -6.52 -55.63
N SER A 276 12.74 -7.61 -55.66
CA SER A 276 12.34 -8.28 -56.91
C SER A 276 11.46 -7.37 -57.77
N SER A 277 10.44 -6.74 -57.18
CA SER A 277 9.58 -5.76 -57.85
C SER A 277 10.38 -4.55 -58.35
N GLN A 278 11.26 -3.98 -57.52
CA GLN A 278 12.11 -2.86 -57.89
C GLN A 278 13.05 -3.21 -59.05
N GLY A 279 13.67 -4.38 -59.02
CA GLY A 279 14.54 -4.87 -60.09
C GLY A 279 13.79 -5.03 -61.42
N LYS A 280 12.60 -5.66 -61.39
CA LYS A 280 11.74 -5.80 -62.59
C LYS A 280 11.32 -4.43 -63.13
N LEU A 281 10.86 -3.53 -62.26
CA LEU A 281 10.46 -2.17 -62.64
C LEU A 281 11.64 -1.38 -63.24
N GLN A 282 12.85 -1.52 -62.70
CA GLN A 282 14.05 -0.86 -63.23
C GLN A 282 14.45 -1.41 -64.59
N ILE A 283 14.31 -2.73 -64.82
CA ILE A 283 14.51 -3.35 -66.15
C ILE A 283 13.49 -2.80 -67.16
N VAL A 284 12.21 -2.73 -66.79
CA VAL A 284 11.14 -2.18 -67.64
C VAL A 284 11.41 -0.70 -67.93
N CYS A 285 11.70 0.12 -66.92
CA CYS A 285 11.95 1.56 -67.07
C CYS A 285 13.21 1.84 -67.89
N SER A 286 14.32 1.15 -67.64
CA SER A 286 15.56 1.33 -68.41
C SER A 286 15.41 0.91 -69.86
N SER A 287 14.63 -0.14 -70.13
CA SER A 287 14.32 -0.60 -71.48
C SER A 287 13.38 0.37 -72.20
N LEU A 288 12.35 0.87 -71.54
CA LEU A 288 11.45 1.90 -72.08
C LEU A 288 12.20 3.21 -72.36
N ASN A 289 13.10 3.64 -71.48
CA ASN A 289 13.93 4.83 -71.69
C ASN A 289 14.87 4.67 -72.90
N LYS A 290 15.48 3.50 -73.09
CA LYS A 290 16.26 3.19 -74.30
C LYS A 290 15.40 3.29 -75.55
N TRP A 291 14.19 2.74 -75.52
CA TRP A 291 13.23 2.84 -76.63
C TRP A 291 12.85 4.29 -76.93
N LEU A 292 12.59 5.10 -75.89
CA LEU A 292 12.28 6.51 -76.01
C LEU A 292 13.43 7.29 -76.67
N GLN A 293 14.68 6.95 -76.36
CA GLN A 293 15.86 7.51 -77.02
C GLN A 293 15.98 7.10 -78.49
N TYR A 294 15.67 5.84 -78.85
CA TYR A 294 15.66 5.40 -80.25
C TYR A 294 14.61 6.15 -81.10
N PHE A 295 13.43 6.42 -80.54
CA PHE A 295 12.41 7.23 -81.23
C PHE A 295 12.80 8.70 -81.41
N HIS A 296 13.70 9.23 -80.58
CA HIS A 296 14.24 10.57 -80.76
C HIS A 296 15.36 10.67 -81.81
N CYS A 297 15.95 9.55 -82.26
CA CYS A 297 17.13 9.56 -83.15
C CYS A 297 16.95 8.90 -84.53
N SER A 298 15.85 8.19 -84.83
CA SER A 298 15.69 7.47 -86.11
C SER A 298 14.27 7.48 -86.69
N ASP A 299 14.17 7.47 -88.02
CA ASP A 299 12.92 7.45 -88.81
C ASP A 299 12.03 6.21 -88.56
N PRO A 300 10.69 6.34 -88.69
CA PRO A 300 9.69 5.45 -88.09
C PRO A 300 9.36 4.21 -88.95
N THR A 301 10.37 3.51 -89.47
CA THR A 301 10.15 2.28 -90.25
C THR A 301 11.06 1.17 -89.79
N ILE A 302 10.58 0.39 -88.82
CA ILE A 302 10.60 -1.09 -88.70
C ILE A 302 10.14 -1.40 -87.26
N PHE A 303 8.84 -1.58 -87.09
CA PHE A 303 8.22 -1.94 -85.81
C PHE A 303 8.41 -3.45 -85.56
N ARG A 304 9.62 -3.85 -85.12
CA ARG A 304 9.92 -5.21 -84.62
C ARG A 304 9.73 -5.32 -83.10
N GLY A 305 8.83 -4.49 -82.56
CA GLY A 305 8.79 -4.12 -81.16
C GLY A 305 7.73 -4.79 -80.27
N THR A 306 6.72 -5.41 -80.88
CA THR A 306 5.57 -5.99 -80.14
C THR A 306 5.96 -7.10 -79.18
N ALA A 307 6.97 -7.90 -79.51
CA ALA A 307 7.43 -9.01 -78.67
C ALA A 307 8.05 -8.54 -77.33
N GLY A 308 8.80 -7.42 -77.33
CA GLY A 308 9.39 -6.86 -76.11
C GLY A 308 8.36 -6.27 -75.16
N LEU A 309 7.35 -5.58 -75.71
CA LEU A 309 6.23 -5.04 -74.93
C LEU A 309 5.36 -6.13 -74.29
N LEU A 310 5.12 -7.22 -75.01
CA LEU A 310 4.44 -8.41 -74.46
C LEU A 310 5.20 -9.03 -73.28
N LEU A 311 6.53 -9.10 -73.38
CA LEU A 311 7.39 -9.60 -72.30
C LEU A 311 7.31 -8.71 -71.05
N PHE A 312 7.30 -7.39 -71.21
CA PHE A 312 7.14 -6.45 -70.09
C PHE A 312 5.75 -6.53 -69.46
N PHE A 313 4.69 -6.64 -70.28
CA PHE A 313 3.33 -6.84 -69.79
C PHE A 313 3.22 -8.11 -68.95
N GLN A 314 3.85 -9.20 -69.39
CA GLN A 314 3.85 -10.45 -68.65
C GLN A 314 4.63 -10.35 -67.33
N MET A 315 5.79 -9.70 -67.34
CA MET A 315 6.61 -9.45 -66.16
C MET A 315 5.88 -8.59 -65.11
N LEU A 316 5.17 -7.53 -65.54
CA LEU A 316 4.36 -6.68 -64.66
C LEU A 316 3.11 -7.41 -64.14
N LYS A 317 2.51 -8.29 -64.95
CA LYS A 317 1.37 -9.11 -64.54
C LYS A 317 1.75 -10.13 -63.47
N GLU A 318 2.91 -10.77 -63.60
CA GLU A 318 3.47 -11.66 -62.59
C GLU A 318 3.82 -10.90 -61.30
N ASP A 319 4.24 -9.64 -61.41
CA ASP A 319 4.54 -8.81 -60.24
C ASP A 319 3.27 -8.34 -59.51
N LEU A 320 2.20 -8.02 -60.25
CA LEU A 320 0.88 -7.69 -59.68
C LEU A 320 0.28 -8.85 -58.88
N GLN A 321 0.63 -10.10 -59.19
CA GLN A 321 0.20 -11.26 -58.40
C GLN A 321 0.82 -11.30 -57.00
N GLN A 322 1.82 -10.47 -56.68
CA GLN A 322 2.35 -10.39 -55.32
C GLN A 322 1.45 -9.59 -54.37
N TYR A 323 0.61 -8.70 -54.90
CA TYR A 323 -0.30 -7.84 -54.15
C TYR A 323 -1.75 -8.36 -54.16
N GLY A 324 -1.98 -9.55 -54.72
CA GLY A 324 -3.31 -10.19 -54.74
C GLY A 324 -3.23 -11.71 -54.79
N GLY A 325 -4.35 -12.39 -54.55
CA GLY A 325 -4.41 -13.86 -54.60
C GLY A 325 -3.67 -14.55 -53.44
N GLU A 326 -3.17 -15.76 -53.69
CA GLU A 326 -2.63 -16.66 -52.64
C GLU A 326 -1.37 -16.12 -51.95
N VAL A 327 -0.51 -15.39 -52.67
CA VAL A 327 0.75 -14.85 -52.11
C VAL A 327 0.45 -13.74 -51.11
N HIS A 328 -0.48 -12.85 -51.44
CA HIS A 328 -0.94 -11.79 -50.54
C HIS A 328 -1.63 -12.38 -49.29
N LEU A 329 -2.52 -13.36 -49.47
CA LEU A 329 -3.19 -14.04 -48.36
C LEU A 329 -2.19 -14.71 -47.41
N ARG A 330 -1.18 -15.41 -47.94
CA ARG A 330 -0.14 -16.04 -47.11
C ARG A 330 0.62 -15.02 -46.26
N LYS A 331 1.02 -13.89 -46.86
CA LYS A 331 1.70 -12.81 -46.12
C LYS A 331 0.81 -12.23 -45.01
N MET A 332 -0.49 -12.07 -45.30
CA MET A 332 -1.49 -11.59 -44.34
C MET A 332 -1.71 -12.58 -43.18
N GLU A 333 -1.85 -13.88 -43.50
CA GLU A 333 -2.00 -14.96 -42.50
C GLU A 333 -0.78 -15.05 -41.59
N ASN A 334 0.43 -14.94 -42.15
CA ASN A 334 1.67 -14.91 -41.36
C ASN A 334 1.67 -13.75 -40.37
N LEU A 335 1.30 -12.53 -40.81
CA LEU A 335 1.19 -11.36 -39.91
C LEU A 335 0.12 -11.53 -38.84
N TRP A 336 -1.07 -12.04 -39.20
CA TRP A 336 -2.14 -12.28 -38.23
C TRP A 336 -1.74 -13.31 -37.18
N SER A 337 -1.06 -14.38 -37.60
CA SER A 337 -0.56 -15.40 -36.68
C SER A 337 0.47 -14.83 -35.68
N ALA A 338 1.25 -13.83 -36.11
CA ALA A 338 2.19 -13.14 -35.26
C ALA A 338 1.46 -12.16 -34.32
N ALA A 339 0.42 -11.46 -34.81
CA ALA A 339 -0.37 -10.54 -34.00
C ALA A 339 -1.16 -11.26 -32.88
N SER A 340 -1.74 -12.43 -33.18
CA SER A 340 -2.40 -13.27 -32.16
C SER A 340 -1.43 -13.73 -31.07
N LEU A 341 -0.16 -13.99 -31.45
CA LEU A 341 0.87 -14.41 -30.51
C LEU A 341 1.34 -13.23 -29.64
N GLN A 342 1.42 -12.02 -30.20
CA GLN A 342 1.70 -10.78 -29.44
C GLN A 342 0.59 -10.46 -28.43
N GLU A 343 -0.67 -10.68 -28.78
CA GLU A 343 -1.80 -10.48 -27.85
C GLU A 343 -1.67 -11.39 -26.64
N HIS A 344 -1.41 -12.69 -26.87
CA HIS A 344 -1.20 -13.64 -25.78
C HIS A 344 0.02 -13.28 -24.91
N TRP A 345 1.13 -12.91 -25.54
CA TRP A 345 2.35 -12.45 -24.85
C TRP A 345 2.08 -11.22 -23.96
N THR A 346 1.25 -10.30 -24.45
CA THR A 346 0.85 -9.11 -23.69
C THR A 346 0.01 -9.46 -22.47
N GLU A 347 -0.98 -10.34 -22.63
CA GLU A 347 -1.83 -10.80 -21.53
C GLU A 347 -1.01 -11.51 -20.45
N LEU A 348 -0.10 -12.40 -20.87
CA LEU A 348 0.78 -13.14 -19.97
C LEU A 348 1.73 -12.19 -19.24
N GLY A 349 2.35 -11.24 -19.95
CA GLY A 349 3.22 -10.21 -19.40
C GLY A 349 2.52 -9.34 -18.35
N LEU A 350 1.31 -8.87 -18.67
CA LEU A 350 0.48 -8.12 -17.72
C LEU A 350 0.12 -8.95 -16.49
N THR A 351 -0.18 -10.24 -16.67
CA THR A 351 -0.52 -11.14 -15.56
C THR A 351 0.64 -11.34 -14.61
N VAL A 352 1.86 -11.48 -15.12
CA VAL A 352 3.09 -11.57 -14.31
C VAL A 352 3.34 -10.26 -13.57
N LEU A 353 3.32 -9.12 -14.27
CA LEU A 353 3.58 -7.82 -13.65
C LEU A 353 2.55 -7.45 -12.58
N ASN A 354 1.28 -7.82 -12.77
CA ASN A 354 0.23 -7.56 -11.79
C ASN A 354 0.38 -8.35 -10.48
N ARG A 355 1.10 -9.50 -10.48
CA ARG A 355 1.38 -10.25 -9.24
C ARG A 355 2.41 -9.57 -8.35
N HIS A 356 3.26 -8.73 -8.92
CA HIS A 356 4.41 -8.12 -8.22
C HIS A 356 4.22 -6.63 -7.92
N ARG A 357 2.99 -6.23 -7.57
CA ARG A 357 2.73 -4.85 -7.09
C ARG A 357 3.49 -4.58 -5.79
N ASP A 358 3.90 -3.33 -5.62
CA ASP A 358 4.54 -2.91 -4.38
C ASP A 358 3.54 -2.84 -3.21
N PHE A 359 4.04 -2.57 -2.01
CA PHE A 359 3.21 -2.42 -0.81
C PHE A 359 2.21 -1.24 -0.88
N ALA A 360 2.45 -0.27 -1.77
CA ALA A 360 1.56 0.86 -2.05
C ALA A 360 0.56 0.58 -3.20
N GLY A 361 0.65 -0.60 -3.83
CA GLY A 361 -0.15 -1.00 -4.99
C GLY A 361 0.33 -0.42 -6.32
N ALA A 362 1.50 0.21 -6.37
CA ALA A 362 2.10 0.73 -7.59
C ALA A 362 2.60 -0.39 -8.51
N LEU A 363 2.51 -0.13 -9.81
CA LEU A 363 2.95 -1.05 -10.85
C LEU A 363 4.47 -1.02 -11.01
N PRO A 364 5.10 -2.14 -11.36
CA PRO A 364 6.53 -2.16 -11.68
C PRO A 364 6.87 -1.25 -12.87
N PRO A 365 8.07 -0.65 -12.93
CA PRO A 365 8.51 0.17 -14.07
C PRO A 365 8.49 -0.61 -15.39
N GLN A 366 8.60 -1.93 -15.34
CA GLN A 366 8.51 -2.83 -16.50
C GLN A 366 7.14 -2.77 -17.19
N HIS A 367 6.09 -2.28 -16.52
CA HIS A 367 4.78 -2.07 -17.15
C HIS A 367 4.83 -1.01 -18.26
N ALA A 368 5.57 0.09 -18.04
CA ALA A 368 5.75 1.12 -19.06
C ALA A 368 6.55 0.60 -20.26
N ALA A 369 7.56 -0.24 -20.01
CA ALA A 369 8.33 -0.88 -21.08
C ALA A 369 7.47 -1.85 -21.91
N LEU A 370 6.56 -2.60 -21.27
CA LEU A 370 5.62 -3.49 -21.96
C LEU A 370 4.67 -2.70 -22.87
N GLU A 371 4.13 -1.58 -22.40
CA GLU A 371 3.27 -0.69 -23.18
C GLU A 371 4.02 -0.11 -24.40
N GLU A 372 5.27 0.33 -24.20
CA GLU A 372 6.09 0.86 -25.28
C GLU A 372 6.38 -0.20 -26.35
N ILE A 373 6.71 -1.43 -25.95
CA ILE A 373 6.92 -2.55 -26.89
C ILE A 373 5.66 -2.78 -27.70
N ASN A 374 4.50 -2.84 -27.05
CA ASN A 374 3.24 -3.05 -27.75
C ASN A 374 2.90 -1.93 -28.73
N GLN A 375 3.14 -0.68 -28.36
CA GLN A 375 2.95 0.45 -29.26
C GLN A 375 3.83 0.34 -30.51
N ARG A 376 5.13 0.06 -30.33
CA ARG A 376 6.07 -0.11 -31.46
C ARG A 376 5.70 -1.29 -32.34
N VAL A 377 5.26 -2.40 -31.76
CA VAL A 377 4.86 -3.58 -32.53
C VAL A 377 3.57 -3.28 -33.32
N CYS A 378 2.60 -2.55 -32.77
CA CYS A 378 1.43 -2.09 -33.52
C CYS A 378 1.81 -1.20 -34.71
N GLU A 379 2.77 -0.30 -34.54
CA GLU A 379 3.31 0.54 -35.63
C GLU A 379 3.96 -0.33 -36.73
N LEU A 380 4.75 -1.34 -36.35
CA LEU A 380 5.36 -2.29 -37.29
C LEU A 380 4.31 -3.09 -38.07
N TYR A 381 3.25 -3.57 -37.40
CA TYR A 381 2.15 -4.26 -38.09
C TYR A 381 1.43 -3.36 -39.10
N GLN A 382 1.22 -2.08 -38.77
CA GLN A 382 0.63 -1.12 -39.70
C GLN A 382 1.54 -0.92 -40.92
N GLN A 383 2.85 -0.77 -40.72
CA GLN A 383 3.82 -0.64 -41.81
C GLN A 383 3.83 -1.86 -42.72
N TYR A 384 3.85 -3.07 -42.14
CA TYR A 384 3.83 -4.29 -42.95
C TYR A 384 2.51 -4.48 -43.69
N ASN A 385 1.37 -4.12 -43.08
CA ASN A 385 0.07 -4.18 -43.74
C ASN A 385 0.01 -3.24 -44.96
N ILE A 386 0.52 -2.01 -44.84
CA ILE A 386 0.59 -1.05 -45.95
C ILE A 386 1.44 -1.61 -47.09
N ARG A 387 2.64 -2.10 -46.79
CA ARG A 387 3.57 -2.69 -47.77
C ARG A 387 2.98 -3.92 -48.48
N ILE A 388 2.31 -4.82 -47.75
CA ILE A 388 1.65 -6.01 -48.33
C ILE A 388 0.47 -5.63 -49.23
N SER A 389 -0.26 -4.56 -48.89
CA SER A 389 -1.36 -4.04 -49.69
C SER A 389 -0.91 -3.28 -50.94
N GLY A 390 0.38 -2.95 -51.07
CA GLY A 390 0.93 -2.20 -52.20
C GLY A 390 0.55 -0.72 -52.23
N ASN A 391 0.04 -0.17 -51.12
CA ASN A 391 -0.37 1.24 -50.98
C ASN A 391 0.78 2.16 -50.53
N ASN A 392 2.03 1.79 -50.83
CA ASN A 392 3.23 2.55 -50.46
C ASN A 392 3.39 3.86 -51.25
#